data_AF-C6LIR3-F1
#
_entry.id   AF-C6LIR3-F1
#
_cell.length_a   1.000
_cell.length_b   1.000
_cell.length_c   1.000
_cell.angle_alpha   90.00
_cell.angle_beta   90.00
_cell.angle_gamma   90.00
#
_symmetry.space_group_name_H-M   'P 1'
#
loop_
_entity.id
_entity.type
_entity.pdbx_description
1 polymer ?
#
loop_
_entity_poly.entity_id
_entity_poly.type
_entity_poly.pdbx_seq_one_letter_code
_entity_poly.pdbx_strand_id
1 'polypeptide(L)'
;MNLRQKNKRLKRELELLKKQTIKPEIIRQRADVIRLYGSYKFTQTVIENVPEEVIKRAAAKPLLETVMPYIHFDRYLDYSDGNYVVEASLSVVKED
;
A
#
# COMPACT_ATOMS: atom_id res chain seq x y z
N MET A 1 5.70 -14.13 -51.50
CA MET A 1 6.92 -13.58 -50.82
C MET A 1 7.66 -14.73 -50.17
N ASN A 2 8.96 -14.91 -50.45
CA ASN A 2 9.70 -16.10 -50.05
C ASN A 2 10.13 -16.01 -48.56
N LEU A 3 10.18 -17.13 -47.83
CA LEU A 3 10.49 -17.18 -46.38
C LEU A 3 11.82 -16.46 -46.03
N ARG A 4 12.79 -16.50 -46.94
CA ARG A 4 14.07 -15.79 -46.82
C ARG A 4 13.90 -14.27 -46.75
N GLN A 5 12.97 -13.71 -47.50
CA GLN A 5 12.69 -12.26 -47.48
C GLN A 5 12.01 -11.85 -46.17
N LYS A 6 11.11 -12.69 -45.63
CA LYS A 6 10.45 -12.47 -44.34
C LYS A 6 11.47 -12.48 -43.19
N ASN A 7 12.39 -13.45 -43.17
CA ASN A 7 13.46 -13.52 -42.18
C ASN A 7 14.41 -12.31 -42.24
N LYS A 8 14.77 -11.84 -43.44
CA LYS A 8 15.62 -10.65 -43.60
C LYS A 8 14.94 -9.39 -43.06
N ARG A 9 13.62 -9.27 -43.24
CA ARG A 9 12.82 -8.15 -42.73
C ARG A 9 12.74 -8.17 -41.20
N LEU A 10 12.42 -9.33 -40.62
CA LEU A 10 12.33 -9.50 -39.17
C LEU A 10 13.65 -9.21 -38.46
N LYS A 11 14.79 -9.62 -39.04
CA LYS A 11 16.11 -9.29 -38.47
C LYS A 11 16.39 -7.78 -38.45
N ARG A 12 15.94 -7.04 -39.47
CA ARG A 12 16.09 -5.58 -39.53
C ARG A 12 15.19 -4.87 -38.53
N GLU A 13 13.94 -5.30 -38.41
CA GLU A 13 12.99 -4.76 -37.44
C GLU A 13 13.48 -5.01 -36.00
N LEU A 14 14.04 -6.18 -35.72
CA LEU A 14 14.58 -6.53 -34.40
C LEU A 14 15.83 -5.70 -34.02
N GLU A 15 16.72 -5.42 -34.97
CA GLU A 15 17.87 -4.52 -34.76
C GLU A 15 17.44 -3.07 -34.53
N LEU A 16 16.41 -2.60 -35.23
CA LEU A 16 15.84 -1.26 -35.01
C LEU A 16 15.21 -1.16 -33.62
N LEU A 17 14.44 -2.17 -33.22
CA LEU A 17 13.80 -2.21 -31.89
C LEU A 17 14.86 -2.25 -30.77
N LYS A 18 15.94 -3.01 -30.91
CA LYS A 18 17.05 -3.02 -29.94
C LYS A 18 17.72 -1.65 -29.75
N LYS A 19 17.79 -0.85 -30.81
CA LYS A 19 18.34 0.51 -30.75
C LYS A 19 17.37 1.52 -30.14
N GLN A 20 16.07 1.22 -30.17
CA GLN A 20 15.01 2.06 -29.61
C GLN A 20 14.63 1.66 -28.18
N THR A 21 14.95 0.43 -27.74
CA THR A 21 14.78 0.03 -26.35
C THR A 21 15.78 0.76 -25.47
N ILE A 22 15.28 1.79 -24.78
CA ILE A 22 15.94 2.43 -23.64
C ILE A 22 16.36 1.31 -22.69
N LYS A 23 17.64 1.29 -22.26
CA LYS A 23 18.09 0.34 -21.23
C LYS A 23 17.17 0.54 -20.02
N PRO A 24 16.56 -0.51 -19.45
CA PRO A 24 15.84 -0.36 -18.20
C PRO A 24 16.84 0.11 -17.15
N GLU A 25 16.79 1.40 -16.81
CA GLU A 25 17.42 1.90 -15.60
C GLU A 25 16.68 1.23 -14.45
N ILE A 26 17.39 0.41 -13.69
CA ILE A 26 16.91 -0.08 -12.41
C ILE A 26 16.93 1.12 -11.49
N ILE A 27 15.84 1.89 -11.48
CA ILE A 27 15.62 2.98 -10.54
C ILE A 27 15.56 2.33 -9.17
N ARG A 28 16.64 2.45 -8.40
CA ARG A 28 16.65 2.17 -6.96
C ARG A 28 16.26 3.45 -6.24
N GLN A 29 15.02 3.90 -6.40
CA GLN A 29 14.44 4.76 -5.39
C GLN A 29 14.21 3.87 -4.16
N ARG A 30 14.79 4.28 -3.03
CA ARG A 30 14.39 3.75 -1.74
C ARG A 30 13.33 4.73 -1.27
N ALA A 31 12.06 4.34 -1.34
CA ALA A 31 10.99 5.06 -0.69
C ALA A 31 11.38 5.48 0.73
N ASP A 32 11.22 6.76 1.03
CA ASP A 32 11.29 7.25 2.40
C ASP A 32 10.11 6.66 3.19
N VAL A 33 10.38 5.61 3.97
CA VAL A 33 9.36 4.97 4.80
C VAL A 33 8.99 5.90 5.95
N ILE A 34 7.87 6.63 5.82
CA ILE A 34 7.30 7.43 6.90
C ILE A 34 6.70 6.46 7.94
N ARG A 35 7.29 6.44 9.13
CA ARG A 35 6.78 5.67 10.29
C ARG A 35 6.04 6.60 11.23
N LEU A 36 4.77 6.31 11.46
CA LEU A 36 3.95 6.97 12.48
C LEU A 36 4.08 6.19 13.80
N TYR A 37 4.18 6.90 14.92
CA TYR A 37 4.34 6.30 16.24
C TYR A 37 3.22 6.76 17.19
N GLY A 38 2.67 5.82 17.95
CA GLY A 38 1.79 6.08 19.09
C GLY A 38 2.43 5.55 20.37
N SER A 39 2.22 6.24 21.49
CA SER A 39 2.68 5.76 22.79
C SER A 39 1.70 6.14 23.89
N TYR A 40 1.62 5.29 24.92
CA TYR A 40 0.85 5.55 26.12
C TYR A 40 1.67 5.11 27.33
N LYS A 41 1.68 5.92 28.39
CA LYS A 41 2.46 5.65 29.60
C LYS A 41 1.57 5.01 30.65
N PHE A 42 1.97 3.84 31.14
CA PHE A 42 1.37 3.17 32.28
C PHE A 42 2.26 3.33 33.51
N THR A 43 1.65 3.38 34.70
CA THR A 43 2.39 3.19 35.95
C THR A 43 2.66 1.70 36.15
N GLN A 44 3.74 1.37 36.87
CA GLN A 44 4.19 -0.01 37.07
C GLN A 44 3.12 -0.89 37.73
N THR A 45 2.39 -0.34 38.70
CA THR A 45 1.29 -1.05 39.37
C THR A 45 0.10 -1.34 38.46
N VAL A 46 -0.11 -0.52 37.43
CA VAL A 46 -1.26 -0.66 36.53
C VAL A 46 -0.94 -1.63 35.40
N ILE A 47 0.27 -1.60 34.84
CA ILE A 47 0.61 -2.46 33.69
C ILE A 47 0.58 -3.96 34.03
N GLU A 48 0.88 -4.32 35.29
CA GLU A 48 0.86 -5.72 35.76
C GLU A 48 -0.56 -6.28 35.91
N ASN A 49 -1.56 -5.41 36.08
CA ASN A 49 -2.95 -5.79 36.37
C ASN A 49 -3.90 -5.57 35.19
N VAL A 50 -3.41 -5.02 34.08
CA VAL A 50 -4.22 -4.70 32.90
C VAL A 50 -3.99 -5.74 31.81
N PRO A 51 -5.05 -6.29 31.20
CA PRO A 51 -4.92 -7.22 30.08
C PRO A 51 -4.12 -6.63 28.92
N GLU A 52 -3.29 -7.45 28.28
CA GLU A 52 -2.38 -6.99 27.23
C GLU A 52 -3.11 -6.35 26.04
N GLU A 53 -4.32 -6.82 25.71
CA GLU A 53 -5.15 -6.18 24.67
C GLU A 53 -5.48 -4.72 24.99
N VAL A 54 -5.76 -4.40 26.26
CA VAL A 54 -6.09 -3.06 26.70
C VAL A 54 -4.84 -2.17 26.61
N ILE A 55 -3.68 -2.71 26.97
CA ILE A 55 -2.38 -2.03 26.82
C ILE A 55 -2.12 -1.69 25.36
N LYS A 56 -2.30 -2.66 24.45
CA LYS A 56 -2.12 -2.50 23.00
C LYS A 56 -3.06 -1.44 22.44
N ARG A 57 -4.35 -1.49 22.80
CA ARG A 57 -5.34 -0.48 22.35
C ARG A 57 -4.98 0.92 22.83
N ALA A 58 -4.58 1.06 24.10
CA ALA A 58 -4.19 2.36 24.65
C ALA A 58 -2.95 2.93 23.94
N ALA A 59 -1.93 2.11 23.68
CA ALA A 59 -0.72 2.53 22.96
C ALA A 59 -1.01 2.88 21.49
N ALA A 60 -1.95 2.18 20.85
CA ALA A 60 -2.35 2.42 19.47
C ALA A 60 -3.33 3.59 19.29
N LYS A 61 -4.02 4.03 20.35
CA LYS A 61 -5.04 5.08 20.27
C LYS A 61 -4.52 6.39 19.65
N PRO A 62 -3.36 6.95 20.05
CA PRO A 62 -2.84 8.17 19.42
C PRO A 62 -2.51 7.98 17.94
N LEU A 63 -2.06 6.77 17.56
CA LEU A 63 -1.79 6.44 16.17
C LEU A 63 -3.11 6.39 15.37
N LEU A 64 -4.14 5.77 15.93
CA LEU A 64 -5.47 5.72 15.32
C LEU A 64 -6.03 7.12 15.11
N GLU A 65 -5.95 8.00 16.11
CA GLU A 65 -6.38 9.40 16.01
C GLU A 65 -5.61 10.18 14.95
N THR A 66 -4.31 9.91 14.79
CA THR A 66 -3.47 10.53 13.76
C THR A 66 -3.83 10.06 12.36
N VAL A 67 -4.17 8.77 12.20
CA VAL A 67 -4.52 8.17 10.90
C VAL A 67 -5.98 8.42 10.52
N MET A 68 -6.87 8.62 11.50
CA MET A 68 -8.32 8.77 11.30
C MET A 68 -8.72 9.78 10.21
N PRO A 69 -8.09 10.97 10.09
CA PRO A 69 -8.42 11.93 9.04
C PRO A 69 -8.12 11.44 7.62
N TYR A 70 -7.25 10.44 7.48
CA TYR A 70 -6.85 9.86 6.20
C TYR A 70 -7.65 8.59 5.84
N ILE A 71 -8.48 8.09 6.75
CA ILE A 71 -9.35 6.95 6.49
C ILE A 71 -10.61 7.47 5.78
N HIS A 72 -10.92 6.89 4.62
CA HIS A 72 -12.17 7.12 3.92
C HIS A 72 -13.25 6.18 4.46
N PHE A 73 -14.44 6.72 4.68
CA PHE A 73 -15.59 5.96 5.16
C PHE A 73 -16.73 6.02 4.17
N ASP A 74 -17.07 4.86 3.60
CA ASP A 74 -18.23 4.68 2.75
C ASP A 74 -19.37 4.09 3.57
N ARG A 75 -20.61 4.52 3.29
CA ARG A 75 -21.81 3.97 3.92
C ARG A 75 -22.86 3.67 2.89
N TYR A 76 -23.38 2.46 2.92
CA TYR A 76 -24.49 2.03 2.07
C TYR A 76 -25.48 1.16 2.85
N LEU A 77 -26.71 1.06 2.35
CA LEU A 77 -27.72 0.13 2.85
C LEU A 77 -27.58 -1.16 2.04
N ASP A 78 -27.27 -2.27 2.72
CA ASP A 78 -27.33 -3.58 2.10
C ASP A 78 -28.79 -4.03 2.04
N TYR A 79 -29.31 -4.13 0.83
CA TYR A 79 -30.71 -4.49 0.59
C TYR A 79 -30.98 -6.00 0.73
N SER A 80 -29.93 -6.82 0.88
CA SER A 80 -30.08 -8.26 1.07
C SER A 80 -30.49 -8.62 2.50
N ASP A 81 -29.97 -7.90 3.49
CA ASP A 81 -30.22 -8.11 4.92
C ASP A 81 -30.82 -6.89 5.64
N GLY A 82 -30.94 -5.75 4.94
CA GLY A 82 -31.54 -4.52 5.45
C GLY A 82 -30.62 -3.74 6.38
N ASN A 83 -29.34 -4.08 6.46
CA ASN A 83 -28.39 -3.46 7.39
C ASN A 83 -27.63 -2.30 6.73
N TYR A 84 -27.34 -1.27 7.52
CA TYR A 84 -26.39 -0.24 7.09
C TYR A 84 -24.96 -0.74 7.28
N VAL A 85 -24.22 -0.81 6.18
CA VAL A 85 -22.81 -1.17 6.17
C VAL A 85 -21.98 0.11 6.15
N VAL A 86 -20.94 0.16 6.99
CA VAL A 86 -19.93 1.22 7.00
C VAL A 86 -18.58 0.56 6.74
N GLU A 87 -17.95 0.93 5.63
CA GLU A 87 -16.65 0.42 5.24
C GLU A 87 -15.60 1.51 5.44
N ALA A 88 -14.47 1.12 6.02
CA ALA A 88 -13.32 1.99 6.23
C ALA A 88 -12.20 1.56 5.28
N SER A 89 -11.68 2.50 4.48
CA SER A 89 -10.55 2.25 3.59
C SER A 89 -9.43 3.26 3.84
N LEU A 90 -8.18 2.81 3.78
CA LEU A 90 -7.00 3.65 3.92
C LEU A 90 -6.05 3.34 2.76
N SER A 91 -5.90 4.31 1.86
CA SER A 91 -4.94 4.20 0.76
C SER A 91 -3.54 4.53 1.26
N VAL A 92 -2.81 3.49 1.65
CA VAL A 92 -1.38 3.62 1.95
C VAL A 92 -0.64 3.57 0.62
N VAL A 93 -0.36 4.74 0.03
CA VAL A 93 0.51 4.82 -1.13
C VAL A 93 1.91 4.45 -0.65
N LYS A 94 2.36 3.27 -1.03
CA LYS A 94 3.77 2.91 -0.96
C LYS A 94 4.42 3.63 -2.14
N GLU A 95 5.04 4.79 -1.90
CA GLU A 95 6.02 5.28 -2.87
C GLU A 95 7.12 4.22 -2.98
N ASP A 96 7.66 4.02 -4.18
CA ASP A 96 8.64 2.96 -4.50
C ASP A 96 10.07 3.31 -4.04
#